data_AF-A0A949V223-F1
#
_entry.id   AF-A0A949V223-F1
#
_cell.length_a   1.000
_cell.length_b   1.000
_cell.length_c   1.000
_cell.angle_alpha   90.00
_cell.angle_beta   90.00
_cell.angle_gamma   90.00
#
_symmetry.space_group_name_H-M   'P 1'
#
loop_
_entity.id
_entity.type
_entity.pdbx_description
1 polymer ?
#
loop_
_entity_poly.entity_id
_entity_poly.type
_entity_poly.pdbx_seq_one_letter_code
_entity_poly.pdbx_strand_id
1 'polypeptide(L)'
;MGWSIPQAPAPQKAVRWSPWVCLFITGAGYLAALAWVVLSTPFGRLPALSSGYYLPVTGYTLTGVGIALTIYLVWWEAQALRFFSLTWWQHNTYRAWRAWALESLVMVKSVMLTAEPGLIPSLAGIQPKLPEDDEGSKAKTLNLDGAVIPGLNRFTQICRTLLEDVAPSLVSLPAHFPITVYLQTTGDEDQRQGRFENLWNEILPGRALELHLLSDVLPFEIWNQTVLSSPHPVLALALHYRQPGEEAAEIATALLLSPAGLLN
;
A
#
# COMPACT_ATOMS: atom_id res chain seq x y z
N MET A 1 -2.65 -13.67 5.85
CA MET A 1 -3.52 -13.21 4.75
C MET A 1 -2.64 -12.55 3.71
N GLY A 2 -2.34 -13.22 2.60
CA GLY A 2 -1.51 -12.63 1.54
C GLY A 2 -2.36 -11.66 0.73
N TRP A 3 -2.03 -10.37 0.79
CA TRP A 3 -2.61 -9.38 -0.11
C TRP A 3 -2.29 -9.82 -1.54
N SER A 4 -3.31 -9.96 -2.39
CA SER A 4 -3.11 -10.31 -3.79
C SER A 4 -2.35 -9.16 -4.45
N ILE A 5 -1.08 -9.41 -4.76
CA ILE A 5 -0.28 -8.47 -5.54
C ILE A 5 -0.99 -8.33 -6.88
N PRO A 6 -1.47 -7.12 -7.26
CA PRO A 6 -2.09 -6.94 -8.56
C PRO A 6 -1.02 -7.21 -9.62
N GLN A 7 -1.10 -8.38 -10.26
CA GLN A 7 -0.23 -8.73 -11.37
C GLN A 7 -0.71 -7.91 -12.56
N ALA A 8 0.00 -6.81 -12.82
CA ALA A 8 -0.25 -6.05 -14.04
C ALA A 8 -0.02 -6.99 -15.24
N PRO A 9 -0.99 -7.11 -16.16
CA PRO A 9 -0.84 -7.98 -17.33
C PRO A 9 0.40 -7.56 -18.12
N ALA A 10 1.17 -8.55 -18.60
CA ALA A 10 2.36 -8.29 -19.39
C ALA A 10 1.99 -7.43 -20.61
N PRO A 11 2.64 -6.27 -20.82
CA PRO A 11 2.24 -5.37 -21.88
C PRO A 11 2.50 -6.03 -23.25
N GLN A 12 1.47 -6.03 -24.10
CA GLN A 12 1.62 -6.45 -25.50
C GLN A 12 2.56 -5.47 -26.20
N LYS A 13 3.55 -5.98 -26.95
CA LYS A 13 4.50 -5.13 -27.68
C LYS A 13 3.73 -4.19 -28.61
N ALA A 14 4.03 -2.90 -28.54
CA ALA A 14 3.51 -1.92 -29.48
C ALA A 14 3.79 -2.40 -30.91
N VAL A 15 2.73 -2.43 -31.73
CA VAL A 15 2.82 -2.83 -33.13
C VAL A 15 3.71 -1.83 -33.84
N ARG A 16 4.68 -2.33 -34.62
CA ARG A 16 5.59 -1.48 -35.39
C ARG A 16 4.87 -0.97 -36.65
N TRP A 17 5.20 0.25 -37.08
CA TRP A 17 4.77 0.77 -38.36
C TRP A 17 5.21 -0.17 -39.49
N SER A 18 4.38 -0.28 -40.54
CA SER A 18 4.63 -1.21 -41.64
C SER A 18 5.27 -0.48 -42.82
N PRO A 19 6.49 -0.85 -43.24
CA PRO A 19 7.13 -0.28 -44.43
C PRO A 19 6.30 -0.45 -45.71
N TRP A 20 5.51 -1.51 -45.80
CA TRP A 20 4.64 -1.80 -46.94
C TRP A 20 3.52 -0.77 -47.11
N VAL A 21 3.01 -0.22 -46.01
CA VAL A 21 1.97 0.82 -46.05
C VAL A 21 2.57 2.14 -46.55
N CYS A 22 3.81 2.47 -46.14
CA CYS A 22 4.53 3.62 -46.69
C CYS A 22 4.76 3.48 -48.20
N LEU A 23 5.19 2.29 -48.65
CA LEU A 23 5.34 1.98 -50.08
C LEU A 23 4.01 2.14 -50.82
N PHE A 24 2.91 1.65 -50.24
CA PHE A 24 1.58 1.79 -50.82
C PHE A 24 1.16 3.26 -50.96
N ILE A 25 1.36 4.09 -49.92
CA ILE A 25 1.06 5.53 -49.96
C ILE A 25 1.87 6.23 -51.06
N THR A 26 3.17 5.94 -51.17
CA THR A 26 4.02 6.53 -52.21
C THR A 26 3.63 6.07 -53.62
N GLY A 27 3.33 4.78 -53.80
CA GLY A 27 2.91 4.20 -55.08
C GLY A 27 1.55 4.73 -55.53
N ALA A 28 0.58 4.84 -54.61
CA ALA A 28 -0.74 5.40 -54.90
C ALA A 28 -0.66 6.86 -55.31
N GLY A 29 0.18 7.67 -54.64
CA GLY A 29 0.42 9.06 -55.03
C GLY A 29 1.03 9.19 -56.42
N TYR A 30 1.97 8.31 -56.77
CA TYR A 30 2.58 8.28 -58.10
C TYR A 30 1.57 7.88 -59.20
N LEU A 31 0.74 6.86 -58.96
CA LEU A 31 -0.30 6.44 -59.90
C LEU A 31 -1.37 7.52 -60.10
N ALA A 32 -1.77 8.20 -59.03
CA ALA A 32 -2.71 9.32 -59.11
C ALA A 32 -2.12 10.49 -59.91
N ALA A 33 -0.83 10.79 -59.73
CA ALA A 33 -0.11 11.79 -60.53
C ALA A 33 -0.10 11.43 -62.02
N LEU A 34 0.21 10.17 -62.35
CA LEU A 34 0.21 9.68 -63.72
C LEU A 34 -1.18 9.74 -64.35
N ALA A 35 -2.21 9.30 -63.63
CA ALA A 35 -3.59 9.37 -64.09
C ALA A 35 -4.03 10.82 -64.33
N TRP A 36 -3.66 11.74 -63.42
CA TRP A 36 -3.92 13.16 -63.58
C TRP A 36 -3.28 13.73 -64.84
N VAL A 37 -2.00 13.42 -65.08
CA VAL A 37 -1.28 13.87 -66.28
C VAL A 37 -1.95 13.32 -67.54
N VAL A 38 -2.26 12.03 -67.59
CA VAL A 38 -2.89 11.39 -68.76
C VAL A 38 -4.28 11.97 -69.05
N LEU A 39 -5.09 12.23 -68.02
CA LEU A 39 -6.44 12.76 -68.17
C LEU A 39 -6.48 14.27 -68.48
N SER A 40 -5.48 15.02 -68.02
CA SER A 40 -5.41 16.48 -68.24
C SER A 40 -4.70 16.87 -69.55
N THR A 41 -4.01 15.94 -70.22
CA THR A 41 -3.43 16.19 -71.55
C THR A 41 -4.46 16.04 -72.66
N PRO A 42 -4.76 17.10 -73.45
CA PRO A 42 -5.66 17.00 -74.59
C PRO A 42 -5.06 16.14 -75.72
N PHE A 43 -5.90 15.33 -76.36
CA PHE A 43 -5.51 14.44 -77.46
C PHE A 43 -4.77 15.20 -78.56
N GLY A 44 -3.50 14.84 -78.80
CA GLY A 44 -2.68 15.37 -79.91
C GLY A 44 -1.52 16.30 -79.54
N ARG A 45 -1.35 16.70 -78.28
CA ARG A 45 -0.15 17.42 -77.81
C ARG A 45 0.37 16.83 -76.51
N LEU A 46 1.34 15.92 -76.61
CA LEU A 46 2.18 15.58 -75.47
C LEU A 46 3.05 16.82 -75.16
N PRO A 47 2.93 17.44 -73.96
CA PRO A 47 3.85 18.50 -73.59
C PRO A 47 5.27 17.95 -73.64
N ALA A 48 6.19 18.64 -74.31
CA ALA A 48 7.59 18.23 -74.32
C ALA A 48 8.09 18.09 -72.88
N LEU A 49 8.91 17.07 -72.61
CA LEU A 49 9.52 16.80 -71.30
C LEU A 49 10.28 18.01 -70.73
N SER A 50 10.67 18.97 -71.58
CA SER A 50 11.33 20.23 -71.22
C SER A 50 10.39 21.36 -70.79
N SER A 51 9.07 21.14 -70.73
CA SER A 51 8.10 22.17 -70.38
C SER A 51 7.93 22.29 -68.86
N GLY A 52 7.88 23.53 -68.35
CA GLY A 52 7.65 23.84 -66.92
C GLY A 52 6.30 23.39 -66.35
N TYR A 53 5.49 22.69 -67.15
CA TYR A 53 4.19 22.13 -66.79
C TYR A 53 4.29 20.98 -65.77
N TYR A 54 5.35 20.17 -65.82
CA TYR A 54 5.53 19.04 -64.90
C TYR A 54 5.95 19.47 -63.50
N LEU A 55 6.58 20.65 -63.37
CA LEU A 55 7.11 21.16 -62.10
C LEU A 55 6.01 21.35 -61.03
N PRO A 56 4.89 22.06 -61.28
CA PRO A 56 3.81 22.17 -60.31
C PRO A 56 3.14 20.82 -60.00
N VAL A 57 3.00 19.94 -61.00
CA VAL A 57 2.43 18.59 -60.80
C VAL A 57 3.31 17.75 -59.87
N THR A 58 4.63 17.77 -60.06
CA THR A 58 5.56 17.11 -59.13
C THR A 58 5.52 17.74 -57.73
N GLY A 59 5.39 19.07 -57.64
CA GLY A 59 5.25 19.77 -56.36
C GLY A 59 4.01 19.36 -55.57
N TYR A 60 2.83 19.34 -56.20
CA TYR A 60 1.58 18.96 -55.53
C TYR A 60 1.56 17.49 -55.11
N THR A 61 2.10 16.61 -55.95
CA THR A 61 2.12 15.17 -55.67
C THR A 61 3.09 14.82 -54.54
N LEU A 62 4.28 15.44 -54.53
CA LEU A 62 5.25 15.27 -53.45
C LEU A 62 4.71 15.83 -52.12
N THR A 63 4.03 16.99 -52.17
CA THR A 63 3.38 17.58 -50.99
C THR A 63 2.24 16.68 -50.47
N GLY A 64 1.38 16.16 -51.36
CA GLY A 64 0.26 15.29 -50.99
C GLY A 64 0.72 13.95 -50.39
N VAL A 65 1.72 13.32 -51.00
CA VAL A 65 2.35 12.10 -50.46
C VAL A 65 3.04 12.39 -49.12
N GLY A 66 3.74 13.51 -49.01
CA GLY A 66 4.36 13.96 -47.76
C GLY A 66 3.34 14.11 -46.63
N ILE A 67 2.21 14.76 -46.87
CA ILE A 67 1.13 14.91 -45.89
C ILE A 67 0.53 13.56 -45.49
N ALA A 68 0.29 12.66 -46.45
CA ALA A 68 -0.25 11.34 -46.15
C ALA A 68 0.72 10.50 -45.29
N LEU A 69 2.03 10.56 -45.59
CA LEU A 69 3.06 9.90 -44.81
C LEU A 69 3.20 10.50 -43.41
N THR A 70 3.17 11.82 -43.26
CA THR A 70 3.26 12.45 -41.94
C THR A 70 2.06 12.11 -41.08
N ILE A 71 0.84 12.12 -41.62
CA ILE A 71 -0.36 11.69 -40.88
C ILE A 71 -0.21 10.22 -40.41
N TYR A 72 0.22 9.32 -41.30
CA TYR A 72 0.42 7.92 -40.96
C TYR A 72 1.46 7.73 -39.86
N LEU A 73 2.62 8.38 -39.98
CA LEU A 73 3.72 8.26 -39.01
C LEU A 73 3.36 8.91 -37.68
N VAL A 74 2.75 10.11 -37.68
CA VAL A 74 2.30 10.80 -36.46
C VAL A 74 1.25 9.98 -35.73
N TRP A 75 0.35 9.31 -36.45
CA TRP A 75 -0.61 8.40 -35.83
C TRP A 75 0.08 7.26 -35.06
N TRP A 76 1.12 6.66 -35.64
CA TRP A 76 1.91 5.61 -34.98
C TRP A 76 2.73 6.13 -33.79
N GLU A 77 3.36 7.29 -33.93
CA GLU A 77 4.07 7.99 -32.84
C GLU A 77 3.11 8.29 -31.68
N ALA A 78 1.90 8.78 -31.96
CA ALA A 78 0.88 9.03 -30.95
C ALA A 78 0.46 7.75 -30.22
N GLN A 79 0.31 6.63 -30.94
CA GLN A 79 0.04 5.33 -30.31
C GLN A 79 1.21 4.85 -29.44
N ALA A 80 2.45 4.99 -29.92
CA ALA A 80 3.64 4.62 -29.18
C ALA A 80 3.80 5.45 -27.90
N LEU A 81 3.54 6.76 -27.97
CA LEU A 81 3.55 7.66 -26.80
C LEU A 81 2.46 7.31 -25.79
N ARG A 82 1.24 6.99 -26.25
CA ARG A 82 0.16 6.53 -25.36
C ARG A 82 0.51 5.21 -24.68
N PHE A 83 1.14 4.29 -25.41
CA PHE A 83 1.60 3.03 -24.84
C PHE A 83 2.73 3.24 -23.81
N PHE A 84 3.72 4.08 -24.15
CA PHE A 84 4.82 4.43 -23.26
C PHE A 84 4.31 5.11 -21.99
N SER A 85 3.36 6.05 -22.11
CA SER A 85 2.79 6.72 -20.94
C SER A 85 2.00 5.79 -20.04
N LEU A 86 1.21 4.87 -20.62
CA LEU A 86 0.48 3.85 -19.86
C LEU A 86 1.42 2.87 -19.15
N THR A 87 2.44 2.36 -19.84
CA THR A 87 3.41 1.42 -19.24
C THR A 87 4.25 2.10 -18.16
N TRP A 88 4.67 3.35 -18.39
CA TRP A 88 5.34 4.17 -17.39
C TRP A 88 4.46 4.41 -16.16
N TRP A 89 3.18 4.75 -16.38
CA TRP A 89 2.22 4.94 -15.29
C TRP A 89 1.97 3.65 -14.51
N GLN A 90 1.77 2.52 -15.19
CA GLN A 90 1.58 1.21 -14.56
C GLN A 90 2.80 0.81 -13.72
N HIS A 91 4.00 1.00 -14.26
CA HIS A 91 5.23 0.66 -13.55
C HIS A 91 5.44 1.52 -12.31
N ASN A 92 5.21 2.83 -12.42
CA ASN A 92 5.35 3.74 -11.29
C ASN A 92 4.28 3.54 -10.23
N THR A 93 3.03 3.33 -10.62
CA THR A 93 1.94 3.04 -9.69
C THR A 93 2.13 1.70 -9.00
N TYR A 94 2.55 0.65 -9.73
CA TYR A 94 2.89 -0.63 -9.14
C TYR A 94 4.03 -0.52 -8.13
N ARG A 95 5.09 0.24 -8.45
CA ARG A 95 6.21 0.50 -7.52
C ARG A 95 5.76 1.26 -6.28
N ALA A 96 4.99 2.33 -6.46
CA ALA A 96 4.47 3.13 -5.36
C ALA A 96 3.54 2.30 -4.47
N TRP A 97 2.66 1.51 -5.07
CA TRP A 97 1.76 0.62 -4.35
C TRP A 97 2.52 -0.48 -3.61
N ARG A 98 3.54 -1.09 -4.22
CA ARG A 98 4.38 -2.11 -3.58
C ARG A 98 5.17 -1.53 -2.41
N ALA A 99 5.75 -0.33 -2.57
CA ALA A 99 6.43 0.37 -1.49
C ALA A 99 5.45 0.63 -0.34
N TRP A 100 4.31 1.24 -0.64
CA TRP A 100 3.25 1.49 0.33
C TRP A 100 2.77 0.22 1.04
N ALA A 101 2.57 -0.88 0.31
CA ALA A 101 2.10 -2.14 0.88
C ALA A 101 3.16 -2.84 1.76
N LEU A 102 4.45 -2.60 1.52
CA LEU A 102 5.53 -3.13 2.35
C LEU A 102 5.80 -2.27 3.58
N GLU A 103 5.63 -0.95 3.44
CA GLU A 103 5.76 0.04 4.51
C GLU A 103 4.52 0.09 5.41
N SER A 104 3.34 -0.32 4.92
CA SER A 104 2.12 -0.32 5.72
C SER A 104 2.20 -1.31 6.87
N LEU A 105 1.78 -0.84 8.04
CA LEU A 105 1.71 -1.64 9.25
C LEU A 105 0.54 -2.61 9.16
N VAL A 106 0.84 -3.90 9.32
CA VAL A 106 -0.12 -4.98 9.37
C VAL A 106 -0.26 -5.47 10.80
N MET A 107 -1.48 -5.79 11.18
CA MET A 107 -1.80 -6.40 12.46
C MET A 107 -1.28 -7.84 12.51
N VAL A 108 -0.26 -8.08 13.33
CA VAL A 108 0.37 -9.39 13.52
C VAL A 108 -0.38 -10.18 14.59
N LYS A 109 -0.67 -9.54 15.72
CA LYS A 109 -1.34 -10.14 16.86
C LYS A 109 -2.12 -9.10 17.63
N SER A 110 -3.32 -9.45 18.07
CA SER A 110 -4.05 -8.72 19.11
C SER A 110 -4.35 -9.61 20.28
N VAL A 111 -4.15 -9.08 21.47
CA VAL A 111 -4.58 -9.69 22.73
C VAL A 111 -5.47 -8.68 23.42
N MET A 112 -6.62 -9.14 23.89
CA MET A 112 -7.56 -8.33 24.65
C MET A 112 -7.97 -9.07 25.90
N LEU A 113 -7.81 -8.39 27.03
CA LEU A 113 -8.17 -8.82 28.36
C LEU A 113 -9.35 -7.96 28.82
N THR A 114 -10.44 -8.61 29.21
CA THR A 114 -11.63 -7.93 29.74
C THR A 114 -12.17 -8.70 30.94
N ALA A 115 -12.77 -7.99 31.88
CA ALA A 115 -13.44 -8.59 33.03
C ALA A 115 -14.65 -9.45 32.59
N GLU A 116 -15.31 -9.06 31.49
CA GLU A 116 -16.50 -9.72 30.95
C GLU A 116 -16.27 -10.16 29.50
N PRO A 117 -16.19 -11.47 29.22
CA PRO A 117 -15.82 -11.99 27.89
C PRO A 117 -16.86 -11.68 26.79
N GLY A 118 -18.03 -11.14 27.15
CA GLY A 118 -19.11 -10.76 26.23
C GLY A 118 -19.35 -9.24 26.07
N LEU A 119 -18.61 -8.40 26.81
CA LEU A 119 -18.91 -6.97 26.88
C LEU A 119 -18.65 -6.26 25.54
N ILE A 120 -17.55 -6.60 24.86
CA ILE A 120 -17.17 -6.00 23.57
C ILE A 120 -18.12 -6.37 22.43
N PRO A 121 -18.45 -7.65 22.17
CA PRO A 121 -19.42 -7.98 21.14
C PRO A 121 -20.76 -7.30 21.42
N SER A 122 -21.20 -7.24 22.69
CA SER A 122 -22.43 -6.51 23.04
C SER A 122 -22.32 -5.00 22.76
N LEU A 123 -21.16 -4.37 23.03
CA LEU A 123 -20.93 -2.95 22.77
C LEU A 123 -20.93 -2.66 21.26
N ALA A 124 -20.42 -3.61 20.46
CA ALA A 124 -20.42 -3.56 19.01
C ALA A 124 -21.78 -3.90 18.38
N GLY A 125 -22.81 -4.19 19.19
CA GLY A 125 -24.14 -4.61 18.72
C GLY A 125 -24.17 -6.01 18.11
N ILE A 126 -23.12 -6.80 18.31
CA ILE A 126 -22.98 -8.18 17.83
C ILE A 126 -23.45 -9.11 18.95
N GLN A 127 -24.40 -10.00 18.67
CA GLN A 127 -24.78 -11.02 19.67
C GLN A 127 -23.54 -11.87 20.00
N PRO A 128 -23.21 -12.05 21.29
CA PRO A 128 -22.11 -12.91 21.70
C PRO A 128 -22.45 -14.33 21.25
N LYS A 129 -21.84 -14.78 20.15
CA LYS A 129 -21.89 -16.20 19.77
C LYS A 129 -21.17 -16.98 20.85
N LEU A 130 -21.85 -17.98 21.41
CA LEU A 130 -21.20 -19.02 22.21
C LEU A 130 -20.04 -19.61 21.37
N PRO A 131 -18.88 -19.89 21.98
CA PRO A 131 -17.66 -20.18 21.23
C PRO A 131 -17.72 -21.58 20.62
N GLU A 132 -18.03 -21.65 19.33
CA GLU A 132 -17.62 -22.78 18.49
C GLU A 132 -16.24 -22.46 17.89
N ASP A 133 -15.23 -23.19 18.37
CA ASP A 133 -13.95 -23.57 17.73
C ASP A 133 -12.97 -22.54 17.12
N ASP A 134 -13.14 -21.22 17.28
CA ASP A 134 -12.06 -20.27 16.91
C ASP A 134 -11.16 -19.91 18.13
N GLU A 135 -10.07 -20.66 18.32
CA GLU A 135 -9.09 -20.41 19.40
C GLU A 135 -8.39 -19.04 19.29
N GLY A 136 -8.34 -18.45 18.10
CA GLY A 136 -7.63 -17.19 17.85
C GLY A 136 -8.34 -15.91 18.33
N SER A 137 -9.63 -16.00 18.72
CA SER A 137 -10.47 -14.82 19.03
C SER A 137 -11.17 -14.89 20.40
N LYS A 138 -10.78 -15.81 21.29
CA LYS A 138 -11.36 -15.88 22.63
C LYS A 138 -10.83 -14.72 23.49
N ALA A 139 -11.69 -13.76 23.80
CA ALA A 139 -11.39 -12.73 24.80
C ALA A 139 -11.03 -13.41 26.13
N LYS A 140 -9.79 -13.24 26.57
CA LYS A 140 -9.27 -13.89 27.78
C LYS A 140 -9.75 -13.09 28.98
N THR A 141 -10.33 -13.77 29.96
CA THR A 141 -10.90 -13.12 31.14
C THR A 141 -9.80 -12.56 32.03
N LEU A 142 -10.01 -11.36 32.59
CA LEU A 142 -9.10 -10.68 33.54
C LEU A 142 -9.04 -11.36 34.95
N ASN A 143 -9.32 -12.66 35.02
CA ASN A 143 -9.16 -13.46 36.22
C ASN A 143 -7.71 -13.94 36.32
N LEU A 144 -6.80 -12.99 36.58
CA LEU A 144 -5.44 -13.30 36.99
C LEU A 144 -5.53 -13.98 38.36
N ASP A 145 -5.12 -15.25 38.46
CA ASP A 145 -5.13 -16.04 39.68
C ASP A 145 -4.40 -15.32 40.83
N GLY A 146 -5.15 -14.64 41.70
CA GLY A 146 -4.62 -13.91 42.84
C GLY A 146 -5.60 -12.89 43.42
N ALA A 147 -5.43 -12.57 44.71
CA ALA A 147 -6.17 -11.48 45.36
C ALA A 147 -5.99 -10.18 44.56
N VAL A 148 -7.08 -9.48 44.27
CA VAL A 148 -7.08 -8.23 43.50
C VAL A 148 -6.37 -7.15 44.31
N ILE A 149 -5.09 -6.93 44.03
CA ILE A 149 -4.32 -5.85 44.65
C ILE A 149 -4.44 -4.62 43.73
N PRO A 150 -5.21 -3.58 44.08
CA PRO A 150 -5.34 -2.38 43.24
C PRO A 150 -3.99 -1.65 43.10
N GLY A 151 -3.83 -0.86 42.04
CA GLY A 151 -2.63 -0.03 41.82
C GLY A 151 -1.52 -0.70 41.00
N LEU A 152 -0.26 -0.37 41.32
CA LEU A 152 0.92 -0.69 40.49
C LEU A 152 1.17 -2.21 40.31
N ASN A 153 0.78 -3.02 41.30
CA ASN A 153 0.91 -4.48 41.22
C ASN A 153 -0.08 -5.06 40.20
N ARG A 154 -1.32 -4.55 40.15
CA ARG A 154 -2.30 -4.93 39.11
C ARG A 154 -1.80 -4.58 37.72
N PHE A 155 -1.26 -3.36 37.57
CA PHE A 155 -0.62 -2.92 36.33
C PHE A 155 0.46 -3.91 35.86
N THR A 156 1.36 -4.31 36.76
CA THR A 156 2.47 -5.21 36.45
C THR A 156 1.97 -6.60 36.03
N GLN A 157 0.95 -7.13 36.72
CA GLN A 157 0.34 -8.42 36.38
C GLN A 157 -0.34 -8.42 35.00
N ILE A 158 -1.11 -7.37 34.69
CA ILE A 158 -1.77 -7.20 33.39
C ILE A 158 -0.74 -7.05 32.27
N CYS A 159 0.31 -6.23 32.48
CA CYS A 159 1.37 -6.07 31.48
C CYS A 159 2.11 -7.39 31.25
N ARG A 160 2.39 -8.16 32.31
CA ARG A 160 3.04 -9.47 32.20
C ARG A 160 2.23 -10.41 31.32
N THR A 161 0.94 -10.56 31.56
CA THR A 161 0.12 -11.48 30.76
C THR A 161 -0.02 -11.06 29.31
N LEU A 162 -0.19 -9.75 29.05
CA LEU A 162 -0.20 -9.23 27.69
C LEU A 162 1.12 -9.51 26.97
N LEU A 163 2.25 -9.29 27.64
CA LEU A 163 3.57 -9.49 27.06
C LEU A 163 3.91 -10.97 26.88
N GLU A 164 3.57 -11.84 27.82
CA GLU A 164 3.74 -13.30 27.66
C GLU A 164 2.95 -13.83 26.46
N ASP A 165 1.72 -13.34 26.27
CA ASP A 165 0.91 -13.73 25.12
C ASP A 165 1.51 -13.18 23.81
N VAL A 166 2.03 -11.95 23.78
CA VAL A 166 2.57 -11.32 22.55
C VAL A 166 4.04 -11.71 22.27
N ALA A 167 4.80 -12.13 23.28
CA ALA A 167 6.21 -12.52 23.21
C ALA A 167 6.57 -13.47 22.06
N PRO A 168 5.85 -14.59 21.80
CA PRO A 168 6.20 -15.48 20.69
C PRO A 168 6.17 -14.76 19.33
N SER A 169 5.22 -13.85 19.12
CA SER A 169 5.15 -13.05 17.89
C SER A 169 6.27 -12.01 17.83
N LEU A 170 6.65 -11.41 18.95
CA LEU A 170 7.78 -10.48 19.02
C LEU A 170 9.11 -11.18 18.74
N VAL A 171 9.32 -12.39 19.25
CA VAL A 171 10.53 -13.18 19.00
C VAL A 171 10.66 -13.55 17.53
N SER A 172 9.54 -13.82 16.84
CA SER A 172 9.53 -14.14 15.42
C SER A 172 9.95 -12.96 14.51
N LEU A 173 9.84 -11.72 15.00
CA LEU A 173 10.25 -10.54 14.26
C LEU A 173 11.78 -10.41 14.20
N PRO A 174 12.34 -9.76 13.18
CA PRO A 174 13.79 -9.58 13.08
C PRO A 174 14.35 -8.75 14.25
N ALA A 175 15.43 -9.21 14.88
CA ALA A 175 15.99 -8.63 16.11
C ALA A 175 16.75 -7.31 15.93
N HIS A 176 17.00 -6.91 14.68
CA HIS A 176 17.79 -5.73 14.32
C HIS A 176 16.99 -4.42 14.43
N PHE A 177 15.67 -4.49 14.45
CA PHE A 177 14.81 -3.32 14.60
C PHE A 177 14.41 -3.15 16.07
N PRO A 178 14.53 -1.93 16.63
CA PRO A 178 13.94 -1.63 17.93
C PRO A 178 12.42 -1.77 17.83
N ILE A 179 11.79 -2.20 18.93
CA ILE A 179 10.33 -2.26 19.02
C ILE A 179 9.87 -0.99 19.73
N THR A 180 9.04 -0.21 19.05
CA THR A 180 8.42 0.98 19.63
C THR A 180 7.18 0.56 20.39
N VAL A 181 7.13 0.84 21.69
CA VAL A 181 5.99 0.51 22.56
C VAL A 181 5.27 1.79 22.94
N TYR A 182 3.99 1.89 22.60
CA TYR A 182 3.12 2.96 23.06
C TYR A 182 2.27 2.45 24.22
N LEU A 183 2.43 3.03 25.40
CA LEU A 183 1.73 2.61 26.62
C LEU A 183 0.75 3.70 27.06
N GLN A 184 -0.54 3.45 26.87
CA GLN A 184 -1.62 4.30 27.35
C GLN A 184 -2.18 3.74 28.67
N THR A 185 -2.08 4.52 29.74
CA THR A 185 -2.48 4.11 31.09
C THR A 185 -2.86 5.29 31.98
N THR A 186 -3.67 5.05 33.02
CA THR A 186 -4.18 6.08 33.94
C THR A 186 -3.30 6.24 35.18
N GLY A 187 -2.63 7.39 35.38
CA GLY A 187 -1.96 7.85 36.64
C GLY A 187 -0.44 8.13 36.51
N ASP A 188 0.36 8.02 37.58
CA ASP A 188 1.79 8.39 37.61
C ASP A 188 2.69 7.65 36.58
N GLU A 189 3.40 8.41 35.75
CA GLU A 189 4.11 7.92 34.55
C GLU A 189 5.48 7.30 34.87
N ASP A 190 6.28 7.95 35.72
CA ASP A 190 7.69 7.60 35.98
C ASP A 190 7.83 6.21 36.65
N GLN A 191 6.99 5.94 37.65
CA GLN A 191 7.04 4.66 38.38
C GLN A 191 6.62 3.48 37.48
N ARG A 192 5.73 3.73 36.51
CA ARG A 192 5.24 2.69 35.59
C ARG A 192 6.21 2.43 34.46
N GLN A 193 6.85 3.48 33.94
CA GLN A 193 7.94 3.33 32.99
C GLN A 193 8.99 2.36 33.52
N GLY A 194 9.53 2.63 34.70
CA GLY A 194 10.56 1.78 35.30
C GLY A 194 10.07 0.35 35.56
N ARG A 195 8.80 0.16 35.96
CA ARG A 195 8.23 -1.19 36.12
C ARG A 195 8.09 -1.93 34.79
N PHE A 196 7.64 -1.25 33.75
CA PHE A 196 7.47 -1.83 32.43
C PHE A 196 8.81 -2.19 31.80
N GLU A 197 9.82 -1.32 31.87
CA GLU A 197 11.16 -1.59 31.36
C GLU A 197 11.80 -2.80 32.05
N ASN A 198 11.65 -2.92 33.37
CA ASN A 198 12.12 -4.09 34.10
C ASN A 198 11.44 -5.37 33.60
N LEU A 199 10.13 -5.34 33.45
CA LEU A 199 9.34 -6.48 32.98
C LEU A 199 9.64 -6.84 31.52
N TRP A 200 9.90 -5.84 30.66
CA TRP A 200 10.36 -6.05 29.29
C TRP A 200 11.68 -6.81 29.25
N ASN A 201 12.65 -6.40 30.08
CA ASN A 201 13.95 -7.05 30.17
C ASN A 201 13.86 -8.47 30.75
N GLU A 202 12.88 -8.75 31.62
CA GLU A 202 12.60 -10.11 32.14
C GLU A 202 12.08 -11.04 31.04
N ILE A 203 11.12 -10.59 30.22
CA ILE A 203 10.41 -11.45 29.24
C ILE A 203 11.15 -11.50 27.90
N LEU A 204 11.74 -10.39 27.46
CA LEU A 204 12.39 -10.22 26.16
C LEU A 204 13.83 -9.68 26.33
N PRO A 205 14.73 -10.48 26.93
CA PRO A 205 16.10 -10.04 27.22
C PRO A 205 16.85 -9.68 25.93
N GLY A 206 17.48 -8.50 25.91
CA GLY A 206 18.33 -8.03 24.81
C GLY A 206 17.60 -7.42 23.62
N ARG A 207 16.27 -7.27 23.66
CA ARG A 207 15.51 -6.52 22.65
C ARG A 207 15.57 -5.03 22.93
N ALA A 208 16.00 -4.25 21.93
CA ALA A 208 15.94 -2.79 22.00
C ALA A 208 14.48 -2.32 22.12
N LEU A 209 14.21 -1.52 23.15
CA LEU A 209 12.91 -0.96 23.50
C LEU A 209 12.94 0.55 23.31
N GLU A 210 11.95 1.07 22.61
CA GLU A 210 11.66 2.50 22.58
C GLU A 210 10.26 2.72 23.18
N LEU A 211 10.20 3.17 24.44
CA LEU A 211 8.94 3.32 25.17
C LEU A 211 8.43 4.76 25.07
N HIS A 212 7.17 4.91 24.68
CA HIS A 212 6.43 6.17 24.67
C HIS A 212 5.21 6.04 25.56
N LEU A 213 5.18 6.81 26.65
CA LEU A 213 4.04 6.91 27.54
C LEU A 213 3.01 7.90 27.00
N LEU A 214 1.75 7.47 27.07
CA LEU A 214 0.62 8.14 26.46
C LEU A 214 -0.41 8.44 27.55
N SER A 215 -0.82 9.71 27.65
CA SER A 215 -1.84 10.14 28.60
C SER A 215 -3.21 9.56 28.26
N ASP A 216 -4.08 9.43 29.27
CA ASP A 216 -5.44 8.90 29.12
C ASP A 216 -6.30 9.73 28.15
N VAL A 217 -6.06 11.05 28.11
CA VAL A 217 -6.75 11.99 27.22
C VAL A 217 -5.91 12.25 25.97
N LEU A 218 -5.81 11.26 25.09
CA LEU A 218 -5.18 11.47 23.78
C LEU A 218 -6.23 11.64 22.68
N PRO A 219 -6.16 12.74 21.90
CA PRO A 219 -6.88 12.79 20.64
C PRO A 219 -6.31 11.71 19.71
N PHE A 220 -7.21 10.90 19.16
CA PHE A 220 -6.96 9.83 18.16
C PHE A 220 -6.03 10.28 17.00
N GLU A 221 -5.96 11.58 16.74
CA GLU A 221 -5.10 12.19 15.73
C GLU A 221 -3.60 11.97 15.97
N ILE A 222 -3.15 11.96 17.23
CA ILE A 222 -1.73 11.71 17.57
C ILE A 222 -1.37 10.25 17.28
N TRP A 223 -2.26 9.31 17.61
CA TRP A 223 -2.10 7.89 17.30
C TRP A 223 -1.90 7.64 15.80
N ASN A 224 -2.71 8.28 14.96
CA ASN A 224 -2.60 8.12 13.51
C ASN A 224 -1.27 8.66 12.97
N GLN A 225 -0.78 9.79 13.51
CA GLN A 225 0.46 10.39 13.04
C GLN A 225 1.71 9.68 13.54
N THR A 226 1.72 9.15 14.76
CA THR A 226 2.93 8.55 15.36
C THR A 226 3.02 7.05 15.14
N VAL A 227 1.90 6.32 15.32
CA VAL A 227 1.89 4.86 15.26
C VAL A 227 1.89 4.38 13.82
N LEU A 228 1.02 4.92 12.97
CA LEU A 228 0.83 4.43 11.59
C LEU A 228 1.91 4.87 10.60
N SER A 229 2.73 5.86 10.96
CA SER A 229 3.85 6.32 10.13
C SER A 229 5.20 5.69 10.49
N SER A 230 5.26 4.89 11.56
CA SER A 230 6.51 4.28 12.02
C SER A 230 7.00 3.21 11.04
N PRO A 231 8.28 3.25 10.60
CA PRO A 231 8.88 2.22 9.75
C PRO A 231 9.27 0.95 10.54
N HIS A 232 8.97 0.89 11.84
CA HIS A 232 9.39 -0.17 12.74
C HIS A 232 8.18 -0.93 13.32
N PRO A 233 8.38 -2.14 13.85
CA PRO A 233 7.33 -2.84 14.57
C PRO A 233 6.86 -2.02 15.78
N VAL A 234 5.55 -1.83 15.90
CA VAL A 234 4.92 -1.06 16.97
C VAL A 234 4.07 -1.97 17.83
N LEU A 235 4.26 -1.92 19.14
CA LEU A 235 3.39 -2.55 20.12
C LEU A 235 2.58 -1.47 20.83
N ALA A 236 1.28 -1.47 20.58
CA ALA A 236 0.32 -0.57 21.18
C ALA A 236 -0.33 -1.26 22.38
N LEU A 237 -0.12 -0.71 23.58
CA LEU A 237 -0.71 -1.18 24.83
C LEU A 237 -1.65 -0.11 25.35
N ALA A 238 -2.94 -0.43 25.48
CA ALA A 238 -3.91 0.45 26.12
C ALA A 238 -4.55 -0.29 27.29
N LEU A 239 -4.44 0.28 28.48
CA LEU A 239 -4.91 -0.38 29.68
C LEU A 239 -5.57 0.58 30.66
N HIS A 240 -6.70 0.12 31.17
CA HIS A 240 -7.43 0.70 32.27
C HIS A 240 -7.55 -0.38 33.35
N TYR A 241 -6.95 -0.11 34.51
CA TYR A 241 -6.94 -1.01 35.65
C TYR A 241 -7.52 -0.28 36.86
N ARG A 242 -8.09 -1.05 37.78
CA ARG A 242 -8.85 -0.47 38.89
C ARG A 242 -7.95 0.30 39.85
N GLN A 243 -8.23 1.59 40.01
CA GLN A 243 -7.62 2.40 41.06
C GLN A 243 -8.36 2.22 42.40
N PRO A 244 -7.70 2.46 43.55
CA PRO A 244 -8.37 2.37 44.85
C PRO A 244 -9.56 3.34 44.91
N GLY A 245 -10.77 2.80 45.09
CA GLY A 245 -12.02 3.57 45.16
C GLY A 245 -12.79 3.70 43.84
N GLU A 246 -12.27 3.13 42.74
CA GLU A 246 -12.92 3.16 41.43
C GLU A 246 -13.81 1.92 41.23
N GLU A 247 -14.95 2.09 40.54
CA GLU A 247 -15.89 0.99 40.18
C GLU A 247 -15.86 0.62 38.70
N ALA A 248 -15.05 1.32 37.89
CA ALA A 248 -14.95 1.07 36.46
C ALA A 248 -14.41 -0.33 36.15
N ALA A 249 -14.87 -0.90 35.04
CA ALA A 249 -14.46 -2.21 34.57
C ALA A 249 -13.03 -2.17 34.01
N GLU A 250 -12.21 -3.15 34.38
CA GLU A 250 -10.85 -3.27 33.86
C GLU A 250 -10.85 -3.75 32.40
N ILE A 251 -10.02 -3.11 31.59
CA ILE A 251 -9.80 -3.46 30.18
C ILE A 251 -8.32 -3.30 29.87
N ALA A 252 -7.73 -4.28 29.18
CA ALA A 252 -6.38 -4.14 28.69
C ALA A 252 -6.25 -4.74 27.30
N THR A 253 -5.59 -4.02 26.40
CA THR A 253 -5.38 -4.44 25.01
C THR A 253 -3.92 -4.32 24.65
N ALA A 254 -3.46 -5.29 23.86
CA ALA A 254 -2.17 -5.27 23.20
C ALA A 254 -2.39 -5.50 21.71
N LEU A 255 -1.85 -4.60 20.89
CA LEU A 255 -1.91 -4.65 19.45
C LEU A 255 -0.49 -4.59 18.91
N LEU A 256 -0.04 -5.69 18.31
CA LEU A 256 1.25 -5.77 17.63
C LEU A 256 1.05 -5.47 16.15
N LEU A 257 1.66 -4.37 15.72
CA LEU A 257 1.72 -3.92 14.35
C LEU A 257 3.14 -4.11 13.81
N SER A 258 3.27 -4.60 12.59
CA SER A 258 4.57 -4.74 11.93
C SER A 258 4.46 -4.42 10.45
N PRO A 259 5.45 -3.73 9.85
CA PRO A 259 5.50 -3.54 8.42
C PRO A 259 5.43 -4.89 7.69
N ALA A 260 4.59 -4.99 6.65
CA ALA A 260 4.41 -6.25 5.92
C ALA A 260 5.74 -6.79 5.34
N GLY A 261 6.70 -5.91 5.05
CA GLY A 261 8.03 -6.29 4.58
C GLY A 261 8.86 -7.09 5.58
N LEU A 262 8.59 -6.98 6.89
CA LEU A 262 9.33 -7.69 7.94
C LEU A 262 8.72 -9.05 8.32
N LEU A 263 7.55 -9.37 7.77
CA LEU A 263 6.80 -10.60 8.06
C LEU A 263 7.04 -11.71 7.03
N ASN A 264 7.88 -11.47 6.03
CA ASN A 264 8.18 -12.40 4.93
C ASN A 264 9.48 -13.18 5.15
#